data_AF-A0A1F9E0N2-F1
#
_entry.id   AF-A0A1F9E0N2-F1
#
_cell.length_a   1.000
_cell.length_b   1.000
_cell.length_c   1.000
_cell.angle_alpha   90.00
_cell.angle_beta   90.00
_cell.angle_gamma   90.00
#
_symmetry.space_group_name_H-M   'P 1'
#
loop_
_entity.id
_entity.type
_entity.pdbx_description
1 polymer ?
#
loop_
_entity_poly.entity_id
_entity_poly.type
_entity_poly.pdbx_seq_one_letter_code
_entity_poly.pdbx_strand_id
1 'polypeptide(L)'
;MKNPLIRIFLILLPAVMIAVTAFGREDHKAYRELKLPECAECHKDSGIQPNHGSGWDKEHRVLASRPDALCAECHDQGTCQDCHKGGGINANLSRSQYKRDIKPDSHRSDWVSIHPMQAQTNQQQCARCHEQQFCSNCHTRLGLANRSVKDHNLSAPSGQRYTASFPDGHAAEARRNLASCQSCHPEGDVCLTCHSARTGNLRVNPHPKDFKANRIRSKSNNRSCRVCHDF
;
A
#
# COMPACT_ATOMS: atom_id res chain seq x y z
N MET A 1 7.33 -22.60 -69.19
CA MET A 1 6.50 -23.29 -68.17
C MET A 1 5.37 -22.37 -67.71
N LYS A 2 4.20 -22.44 -68.35
CA LYS A 2 2.98 -21.70 -67.92
C LYS A 2 1.96 -22.77 -67.53
N ASN A 3 2.01 -23.24 -66.28
CA ASN A 3 1.07 -24.25 -65.81
C ASN A 3 -0.23 -23.53 -65.37
N PRO A 4 -1.35 -23.67 -66.10
CA PRO A 4 -2.57 -22.92 -65.82
C PRO A 4 -3.12 -23.19 -64.41
N LEU A 5 -2.86 -24.39 -63.86
CA LEU A 5 -3.23 -24.77 -62.50
C LEU A 5 -2.56 -23.89 -61.44
N ILE A 6 -1.30 -23.49 -61.63
CA ILE A 6 -0.57 -22.64 -60.68
C ILE A 6 -1.15 -21.20 -60.69
N ARG A 7 -1.56 -20.69 -61.85
CA ARG A 7 -2.22 -19.37 -61.95
C ARG A 7 -3.59 -19.36 -61.30
N ILE A 8 -4.37 -20.42 -61.49
CA ILE A 8 -5.68 -20.58 -60.84
C ILE A 8 -5.50 -20.63 -59.32
N PHE A 9 -4.52 -21.39 -58.83
CA PHE A 9 -4.24 -21.48 -57.40
C PHE A 9 -3.78 -20.13 -56.80
N LEU A 10 -2.92 -19.39 -57.50
CA LEU A 10 -2.44 -18.07 -57.07
C LEU A 10 -3.54 -16.99 -57.05
N ILE A 11 -4.65 -17.17 -57.77
CA ILE A 11 -5.78 -16.23 -57.78
C ILE A 11 -6.88 -16.68 -56.81
N LEU A 12 -7.23 -17.97 -56.81
CA LEU A 12 -8.31 -18.49 -55.98
C LEU A 12 -7.92 -18.62 -54.52
N LEU A 13 -6.68 -19.00 -54.20
CA LEU A 13 -6.25 -19.15 -52.80
C LEU A 13 -6.36 -17.84 -52.00
N PRO A 14 -5.83 -16.69 -52.46
CA PRO A 14 -6.03 -15.42 -51.74
C PRO A 14 -7.49 -15.00 -51.72
N ALA A 15 -8.29 -15.24 -52.77
CA ALA A 15 -9.71 -14.93 -52.78
C ALA A 15 -10.51 -15.74 -51.75
N VAL A 16 -10.21 -17.03 -51.62
CA VAL A 16 -10.81 -17.91 -50.60
C VAL A 16 -10.36 -17.50 -49.20
N MET A 17 -9.07 -17.17 -49.01
CA MET A 17 -8.59 -16.68 -47.72
C MET A 17 -9.25 -15.35 -47.31
N ILE A 18 -9.42 -14.41 -48.25
CA ILE A 18 -10.15 -13.16 -48.00
C ILE A 18 -11.60 -13.43 -47.63
N ALA A 19 -12.30 -14.31 -48.37
CA ALA A 19 -13.69 -14.67 -48.09
C ALA A 19 -13.86 -15.33 -46.71
N VAL A 20 -12.94 -16.23 -46.31
CA VAL A 20 -12.97 -16.88 -44.99
C VAL A 20 -12.69 -15.87 -43.87
N THR A 21 -11.75 -14.94 -44.06
CA THR A 21 -11.46 -13.90 -43.04
C THR A 21 -12.56 -12.85 -42.92
N ALA A 22 -13.31 -12.58 -43.99
CA ALA A 22 -14.46 -11.67 -43.97
C ALA A 22 -15.66 -12.27 -43.23
N PHE A 23 -15.87 -13.59 -43.33
CA PHE A 23 -16.93 -14.29 -42.60
C PHE A 23 -16.67 -14.43 -41.10
N GLY A 24 -15.43 -14.30 -40.65
CA GLY A 24 -15.05 -14.43 -39.24
C GLY A 24 -15.18 -13.15 -38.40
N ARG A 25 -15.58 -12.02 -38.98
CA ARG A 25 -15.62 -10.73 -38.27
C ARG A 25 -17.07 -10.24 -38.11
N GLU A 26 -17.76 -10.75 -37.09
CA GLU A 26 -19.07 -10.21 -36.70
C GLU A 26 -18.92 -8.80 -36.10
N ASP A 27 -19.76 -7.86 -36.55
CA ASP A 27 -19.79 -6.49 -36.01
C ASP A 27 -20.46 -6.48 -34.64
N HIS A 28 -19.67 -6.20 -33.61
CA HIS A 28 -20.14 -6.20 -32.22
C HIS A 28 -21.05 -5.00 -31.87
N LYS A 29 -21.22 -4.01 -32.77
CA LYS A 29 -22.14 -2.88 -32.54
C LYS A 29 -23.58 -3.30 -32.29
N ALA A 30 -24.03 -4.38 -32.92
CA ALA A 30 -25.39 -4.90 -32.75
C ALA A 30 -25.64 -5.45 -31.33
N TYR A 31 -24.58 -5.83 -30.63
CA TYR A 31 -24.63 -6.49 -29.32
C TYR A 31 -24.33 -5.54 -28.15
N ARG A 32 -24.14 -4.24 -28.43
CA ARG A 32 -23.75 -3.23 -27.43
C ARG A 32 -24.70 -3.10 -26.23
N GLU A 33 -25.95 -3.55 -26.39
CA GLU A 33 -27.00 -3.46 -25.37
C GLU A 33 -27.20 -4.79 -24.61
N LEU A 34 -26.47 -5.86 -24.96
CA LEU A 34 -26.56 -7.14 -24.25
C LEU A 34 -26.08 -7.01 -22.81
N LYS A 35 -26.67 -7.81 -21.93
CA LYS A 35 -26.20 -7.90 -20.53
C LYS A 35 -24.96 -8.77 -20.45
N LEU A 36 -24.09 -8.49 -19.48
CA LEU A 36 -22.85 -9.25 -19.24
C LEU A 36 -23.03 -10.80 -19.23
N PRO A 37 -24.09 -11.38 -18.64
CA PRO A 37 -24.32 -12.83 -18.71
C PRO A 37 -24.60 -13.35 -20.13
N GLU A 38 -25.24 -12.55 -20.98
CA GLU A 38 -25.57 -12.91 -22.36
C GLU A 38 -24.29 -12.89 -23.23
N CYS A 39 -23.37 -11.96 -22.96
CA CYS A 39 -22.04 -11.95 -23.60
C CYS A 39 -21.24 -13.21 -23.25
N ALA A 40 -21.35 -13.68 -22.01
CA ALA A 40 -20.66 -14.88 -21.54
C ALA A 40 -21.14 -16.16 -22.23
N GLU A 41 -22.32 -16.16 -22.87
CA GLU A 41 -22.80 -17.32 -23.62
C GLU A 41 -21.97 -17.58 -24.88
N CYS A 42 -21.56 -16.52 -25.58
CA CYS A 42 -20.72 -16.58 -26.78
C CYS A 42 -19.21 -16.63 -26.45
N HIS A 43 -18.78 -16.07 -25.31
CA HIS A 43 -17.37 -15.91 -24.95
C HIS A 43 -16.83 -16.93 -23.92
N LYS A 44 -17.51 -18.06 -23.70
CA LYS A 44 -17.15 -19.06 -22.68
C LYS A 44 -15.68 -19.48 -22.69
N ASP A 45 -15.09 -19.59 -23.89
CA ASP A 45 -13.72 -20.06 -24.09
C ASP A 45 -12.77 -18.99 -24.64
N SER A 46 -13.22 -17.74 -24.75
CA SER A 46 -12.41 -16.63 -25.29
C SER A 46 -11.41 -16.06 -24.27
N GLY A 47 -11.45 -16.51 -23.01
CA GLY A 47 -10.66 -15.94 -21.93
C GLY A 47 -11.12 -14.54 -21.48
N ILE A 48 -12.24 -14.07 -22.02
CA ILE A 48 -12.87 -12.79 -21.67
C ILE A 48 -13.62 -12.97 -20.35
N GLN A 49 -13.21 -12.23 -19.31
CA GLN A 49 -13.90 -12.26 -18.03
C GLN A 49 -15.15 -11.38 -18.08
N PRO A 50 -16.34 -11.90 -17.71
CA PRO A 50 -17.59 -11.12 -17.78
C PRO A 50 -17.67 -9.98 -16.76
N ASN A 51 -16.79 -9.93 -15.77
CA ASN A 51 -16.74 -8.85 -14.80
C ASN A 51 -15.33 -8.67 -14.23
N HIS A 52 -15.11 -7.52 -13.62
CA HIS A 52 -13.89 -7.22 -12.87
C HIS A 52 -14.13 -7.45 -11.37
N GLY A 53 -13.12 -7.95 -10.66
CA GLY A 53 -13.14 -8.03 -9.20
C GLY A 53 -13.06 -6.66 -8.53
N SER A 54 -13.32 -6.60 -7.22
CA SER A 54 -13.29 -5.36 -6.42
C SER A 54 -11.92 -4.69 -6.31
N GLY A 55 -10.83 -5.40 -6.64
CA GLY A 55 -9.46 -4.89 -6.68
C GLY A 55 -9.01 -4.37 -8.04
N TRP A 56 -9.95 -4.13 -8.98
CA TRP A 56 -9.65 -3.72 -10.35
C TRP A 56 -8.64 -2.55 -10.44
N ASP A 57 -8.82 -1.52 -9.62
CA ASP A 57 -7.96 -0.34 -9.55
C ASP A 57 -6.47 -0.66 -9.30
N LYS A 58 -6.17 -1.75 -8.58
CA LYS A 58 -4.81 -2.19 -8.26
C LYS A 58 -4.28 -3.26 -9.20
N GLU A 59 -5.15 -4.13 -9.65
CA GLU A 59 -4.78 -5.36 -10.36
C GLU A 59 -4.80 -5.20 -11.88
N HIS A 60 -5.59 -4.26 -12.41
CA HIS A 60 -5.74 -4.07 -13.86
C HIS A 60 -4.42 -3.77 -14.55
N ARG A 61 -3.40 -3.22 -13.86
CA ARG A 61 -2.09 -3.00 -14.47
C ARG A 61 -1.47 -4.30 -14.98
N VAL A 62 -1.63 -5.39 -14.23
CA VAL A 62 -1.04 -6.68 -14.57
C VAL A 62 -1.77 -7.24 -15.78
N LEU A 63 -3.10 -7.20 -15.75
CA LEU A 63 -3.95 -7.64 -16.86
C LEU A 63 -3.73 -6.81 -18.13
N ALA A 64 -3.68 -5.48 -18.04
CA ALA A 64 -3.47 -4.56 -19.15
C ALA A 64 -2.04 -4.65 -19.74
N SER A 65 -1.06 -5.10 -18.95
CA SER A 65 0.31 -5.29 -19.44
C SER A 65 0.50 -6.58 -20.25
N ARG A 66 -0.50 -7.48 -20.26
CA ARG A 66 -0.38 -8.75 -20.97
C ARG A 66 -0.53 -8.55 -22.49
N PRO A 67 0.21 -9.30 -23.31
CA PRO A 67 0.05 -9.24 -24.77
C PRO A 67 -1.31 -9.73 -25.26
N ASP A 68 -1.98 -10.59 -24.48
CA ASP A 68 -3.28 -11.18 -24.75
C ASP A 68 -4.44 -10.42 -24.06
N ALA A 69 -4.24 -9.17 -23.67
CA ALA A 69 -5.27 -8.36 -23.04
C ALA A 69 -6.37 -8.00 -24.06
N LEU A 70 -7.61 -8.45 -23.80
CA LEU A 70 -8.78 -8.27 -24.68
C LEU A 70 -9.69 -7.10 -24.24
N CYS A 71 -9.14 -6.10 -23.54
CA CYS A 71 -9.93 -5.00 -22.99
C CYS A 71 -10.72 -4.24 -24.07
N ALA A 72 -10.11 -4.08 -25.25
CA ALA A 72 -10.68 -3.34 -26.38
C ALA A 72 -11.84 -4.07 -27.07
N GLU A 73 -12.10 -5.34 -26.73
CA GLU A 73 -13.25 -6.09 -27.23
C GLU A 73 -14.56 -5.59 -26.60
N CYS A 74 -14.50 -4.99 -25.40
CA CYS A 74 -15.67 -4.46 -24.69
C CYS A 74 -15.57 -2.96 -24.37
N HIS A 75 -14.35 -2.44 -24.18
CA HIS A 75 -14.11 -1.06 -23.74
C HIS A 75 -13.52 -0.22 -24.85
N ASP A 76 -13.96 1.03 -24.94
CA ASP A 76 -13.32 2.01 -25.79
C ASP A 76 -12.08 2.64 -25.12
N GLN A 77 -11.34 3.42 -25.89
CA GLN A 77 -10.17 4.13 -25.40
C GLN A 77 -10.53 5.18 -24.31
N GLY A 78 -11.76 5.70 -24.30
CA GLY A 78 -12.25 6.65 -23.32
C GLY A 78 -12.26 6.06 -21.91
N THR A 79 -12.63 4.79 -21.78
CA THR A 79 -12.65 4.05 -20.50
C THR A 79 -11.29 4.09 -19.81
N CYS A 80 -10.18 3.97 -20.54
CA CYS A 80 -8.85 4.09 -19.96
C CYS A 80 -8.55 5.55 -19.54
N GLN A 81 -9.00 6.51 -20.36
CA GLN A 81 -8.76 7.93 -20.17
C GLN A 81 -9.57 8.54 -19.02
N ASP A 82 -10.63 7.89 -18.54
CA ASP A 82 -11.39 8.32 -17.37
C ASP A 82 -10.52 8.41 -16.11
N CYS A 83 -9.51 7.55 -16.00
CA CYS A 83 -8.48 7.63 -14.95
C CYS A 83 -7.11 8.10 -15.50
N HIS A 84 -6.71 7.69 -16.70
CA HIS A 84 -5.43 8.07 -17.30
C HIS A 84 -5.49 9.42 -18.06
N LYS A 85 -5.94 10.48 -17.38
CA LYS A 85 -6.01 11.84 -17.92
C LYS A 85 -4.61 12.47 -18.03
N GLY A 86 -4.27 12.99 -19.21
CA GLY A 86 -2.99 13.68 -19.47
C GLY A 86 -1.93 12.89 -20.24
N GLY A 87 -2.22 11.64 -20.62
CA GLY A 87 -1.36 10.85 -21.51
C GLY A 87 -1.42 11.22 -23.00
N GLY A 88 -2.07 12.36 -23.34
CA GLY A 88 -2.24 13.12 -24.59
C GLY A 88 -1.95 12.57 -26.00
N ILE A 89 -1.60 11.30 -26.20
CA ILE A 89 -0.98 10.77 -27.44
C ILE A 89 -1.18 9.25 -27.60
N ASN A 90 -2.35 8.69 -27.28
CA ASN A 90 -2.54 7.22 -27.26
C ASN A 90 -1.51 6.53 -26.34
N ALA A 91 -1.56 6.88 -25.06
CA ALA A 91 -0.63 6.34 -24.06
C ALA A 91 -0.54 4.81 -24.20
N ASN A 92 0.68 4.30 -24.39
CA ASN A 92 0.94 2.88 -24.50
C ASN A 92 0.47 2.17 -23.22
N LEU A 93 -0.66 1.45 -23.32
CA LEU A 93 -1.32 0.76 -22.20
C LEU A 93 -0.46 -0.36 -21.61
N SER A 94 0.55 -0.83 -22.34
CA SER A 94 1.54 -1.79 -21.85
C SER A 94 2.56 -1.15 -20.89
N ARG A 95 2.62 0.19 -20.81
CA ARG A 95 3.46 0.92 -19.86
C ARG A 95 2.61 1.59 -18.79
N SER A 96 2.86 1.22 -17.53
CA SER A 96 2.17 1.78 -16.38
C SER A 96 2.25 3.30 -16.35
N GLN A 97 1.10 3.96 -16.59
CA GLN A 97 0.90 5.40 -16.38
C GLN A 97 0.40 5.70 -14.95
N TYR A 98 0.37 4.68 -14.10
CA TYR A 98 -0.04 4.78 -12.71
C TYR A 98 1.03 5.53 -11.92
N LYS A 99 0.67 6.70 -11.38
CA LYS A 99 1.40 7.26 -10.25
C LYS A 99 1.13 6.35 -9.06
N ARG A 100 2.18 5.99 -8.31
CA ARG A 100 2.01 5.22 -7.07
C ARG A 100 0.93 5.90 -6.25
N ASP A 101 -0.12 5.17 -5.87
CA ASP A 101 -1.03 5.70 -4.87
C ASP A 101 -0.20 5.94 -3.61
N ILE A 102 -0.01 7.21 -3.29
CA ILE A 102 0.71 7.63 -2.08
C ILE A 102 -0.12 7.25 -0.86
N LYS A 103 -1.42 6.99 -1.06
CA LYS A 103 -2.37 6.50 -0.07
C LYS A 103 -2.20 4.98 0.12
N PRO A 104 -1.65 4.52 1.25
CA PRO A 104 -1.53 3.09 1.54
C PRO A 104 -2.90 2.45 1.81
N ASP A 105 -2.97 1.12 1.76
CA ASP A 105 -4.17 0.32 2.06
C ASP A 105 -4.77 0.61 3.45
N SER A 106 -3.96 1.13 4.37
CA SER A 106 -4.40 1.58 5.69
C SER A 106 -5.41 2.73 5.62
N HIS A 107 -5.42 3.52 4.55
CA HIS A 107 -6.30 4.69 4.44
C HIS A 107 -7.67 4.29 3.89
N ARG A 108 -8.45 3.65 4.77
CA ARG A 108 -9.85 3.28 4.58
C ARG A 108 -10.80 4.21 5.32
N SER A 109 -12.07 4.25 4.91
CA SER A 109 -13.10 5.11 5.48
C SER A 109 -13.40 4.79 6.95
N ASP A 110 -13.22 3.54 7.36
CA ASP A 110 -13.36 3.05 8.73
C ASP A 110 -12.02 2.96 9.47
N TRP A 111 -11.09 3.87 9.16
CA TRP A 111 -9.76 3.94 9.77
C TRP A 111 -9.77 3.79 11.29
N VAL A 112 -10.71 4.45 11.98
CA VAL A 112 -10.83 4.40 13.45
C VAL A 112 -10.95 2.97 13.99
N SER A 113 -11.62 2.08 13.25
CA SER A 113 -11.87 0.68 13.64
C SER A 113 -10.62 -0.20 13.54
N ILE A 114 -9.73 0.10 12.59
CA ILE A 114 -8.51 -0.69 12.34
C ILE A 114 -7.24 -0.04 12.89
N HIS A 115 -7.29 1.26 13.15
CA HIS A 115 -6.16 2.07 13.59
C HIS A 115 -5.43 1.47 14.79
N PRO A 116 -6.09 0.99 15.87
CA PRO A 116 -5.38 0.46 17.02
C PRO A 116 -4.48 -0.74 16.68
N MET A 117 -4.93 -1.62 15.78
CA MET A 117 -4.12 -2.75 15.32
C MET A 117 -2.96 -2.31 14.45
N GLN A 118 -3.20 -1.37 13.51
CA GLN A 118 -2.15 -0.84 12.65
C GLN A 118 -1.12 -0.03 13.42
N ALA A 119 -1.56 0.74 14.43
CA ALA A 119 -0.68 1.51 15.30
C ALA A 119 0.17 0.64 16.21
N GLN A 120 -0.13 -0.65 16.40
CA GLN A 120 0.70 -1.55 17.22
C GLN A 120 1.85 -2.20 16.44
N THR A 121 1.82 -2.18 15.11
CA THR A 121 2.83 -2.88 14.30
C THR A 121 4.09 -2.04 14.10
N ASN A 122 3.98 -0.92 13.37
CA ASN A 122 5.10 -0.03 13.10
C ASN A 122 4.63 1.40 12.80
N GLN A 123 4.60 2.26 13.81
CA GLN A 123 4.17 3.65 13.70
C GLN A 123 5.10 4.49 12.81
N GLN A 124 6.37 4.10 12.66
CA GLN A 124 7.34 4.84 11.84
C GLN A 124 6.99 4.80 10.34
N GLN A 125 6.18 3.83 9.89
CA GLN A 125 5.71 3.81 8.49
C GLN A 125 4.77 4.99 8.19
N CYS A 126 4.02 5.45 9.19
CA CYS A 126 3.11 6.58 9.08
C CYS A 126 3.87 7.90 8.97
N ALA A 127 4.98 8.01 9.71
CA ALA A 127 5.85 9.19 9.73
C ALA A 127 6.53 9.51 8.39
N ARG A 128 6.41 8.62 7.39
CA ARG A 128 6.88 8.86 6.02
C ARG A 128 6.06 9.92 5.30
N CYS A 129 4.79 10.05 5.66
CA CYS A 129 3.85 10.97 5.02
C CYS A 129 3.12 11.87 6.02
N HIS A 130 2.95 11.44 7.27
CA HIS A 130 2.23 12.16 8.31
C HIS A 130 3.17 12.71 9.37
N GLU A 131 2.92 13.94 9.81
CA GLU A 131 3.65 14.54 10.91
C GLU A 131 3.13 14.04 12.27
N GLN A 132 3.99 14.14 13.30
CA GLN A 132 3.64 13.69 14.64
C GLN A 132 2.43 14.43 15.23
N GLN A 133 2.22 15.69 14.84
CA GLN A 133 1.06 16.47 15.26
C GLN A 133 -0.27 15.86 14.83
N PHE A 134 -0.31 15.09 13.73
CA PHE A 134 -1.53 14.42 13.30
C PHE A 134 -2.05 13.45 14.37
N CYS A 135 -1.15 12.67 14.95
CA CYS A 135 -1.46 11.70 16.01
C CYS A 135 -2.06 12.41 17.22
N SER A 136 -1.38 13.45 17.73
CA SER A 136 -1.82 14.19 18.90
C SER A 136 -3.13 14.92 18.66
N ASN A 137 -3.31 15.56 17.51
CA ASN A 137 -4.51 16.34 17.21
C ASN A 137 -5.76 15.46 17.11
N CYS A 138 -5.64 14.30 16.45
CA CYS A 138 -6.75 13.35 16.35
C CYS A 138 -7.10 12.76 17.73
N HIS A 139 -6.09 12.33 18.49
CA HIS A 139 -6.31 11.75 19.83
C HIS A 139 -6.87 12.79 20.81
N THR A 140 -6.40 14.03 20.79
CA THR A 140 -6.93 15.11 21.62
C THR A 140 -8.39 15.41 21.26
N ARG A 141 -8.70 15.50 19.96
CA ARG A 141 -10.08 15.73 19.48
C ARG A 141 -11.06 14.66 19.98
N LEU A 142 -10.62 13.40 20.02
CA LEU A 142 -11.45 12.28 20.46
C LEU A 142 -11.41 12.05 21.98
N GLY A 143 -10.70 12.86 22.76
CA GLY A 143 -10.50 12.63 24.20
C GLY A 143 -9.68 11.37 24.51
N LEU A 144 -8.91 10.90 23.52
CA LEU A 144 -8.09 9.68 23.56
C LEU A 144 -6.60 9.98 23.76
N ALA A 145 -6.24 11.22 24.15
CA ALA A 145 -4.85 11.60 24.45
C ALA A 145 -4.16 10.64 25.46
N ASN A 146 -4.96 9.91 26.26
CA ASN A 146 -4.50 8.96 27.27
C ASN A 146 -4.58 7.46 26.89
N ARG A 147 -4.80 7.07 25.63
CA ARG A 147 -4.92 5.65 25.23
C ARG A 147 -4.22 5.38 23.87
N SER A 148 -3.36 4.38 23.62
CA SER A 148 -2.66 3.33 24.38
C SER A 148 -1.39 2.91 23.59
N VAL A 149 -0.33 2.39 24.24
CA VAL A 149 0.48 1.27 23.67
C VAL A 149 0.00 -0.08 24.21
N LYS A 150 -0.45 -0.18 25.46
CA LYS A 150 -1.60 -1.00 25.88
C LYS A 150 -1.90 -0.54 27.31
N ASP A 151 -2.76 0.46 27.47
CA ASP A 151 -3.01 1.21 28.71
C ASP A 151 -1.78 1.88 29.35
N HIS A 152 -1.68 3.21 29.23
CA HIS A 152 -0.91 4.06 30.15
C HIS A 152 -1.57 4.02 31.55
N ASN A 153 -1.59 2.84 32.20
CA ASN A 153 -2.49 2.50 33.31
C ASN A 153 -2.46 3.56 34.42
N LEU A 154 -3.55 4.34 34.49
CA LEU A 154 -3.90 5.42 35.42
C LEU A 154 -4.15 4.94 36.86
N SER A 155 -3.51 3.86 37.30
CA SER A 155 -3.58 3.46 38.70
C SER A 155 -2.84 4.42 39.65
N ALA A 156 -2.36 5.57 39.16
CA ALA A 156 -1.92 6.70 39.96
C ALA A 156 -2.10 8.04 39.22
N PRO A 157 -2.25 9.17 39.95
CA PRO A 157 -2.31 10.53 39.39
C PRO A 157 -1.08 10.92 38.53
N SER A 158 -0.03 10.11 38.56
CA SER A 158 1.14 10.17 37.69
C SER A 158 1.34 8.79 37.04
N GLY A 159 1.15 8.69 35.72
CA GLY A 159 1.11 7.43 34.94
C GLY A 159 2.40 6.59 34.87
N GLN A 160 3.23 6.57 35.92
CA GLN A 160 4.51 5.84 36.00
C GLN A 160 4.46 4.58 36.88
N ARG A 161 3.30 3.96 37.11
CA ARG A 161 3.24 2.70 37.89
C ARG A 161 3.51 1.44 37.05
N TYR A 162 3.37 1.49 35.74
CA TYR A 162 3.62 0.33 34.87
C TYR A 162 5.08 -0.16 34.93
N THR A 163 6.03 0.77 34.95
CA THR A 163 7.47 0.50 35.03
C THR A 163 7.90 -0.10 36.37
N ALA A 164 7.24 0.28 37.47
CA ALA A 164 7.52 -0.25 38.80
C ALA A 164 6.82 -1.60 39.07
N SER A 165 5.60 -1.78 38.55
CA SER A 165 4.82 -3.01 38.75
C SER A 165 5.24 -4.16 37.83
N PHE A 166 5.81 -3.87 36.66
CA PHE A 166 6.18 -4.88 35.64
C PHE A 166 7.54 -4.59 34.98
N PRO A 167 8.65 -4.60 35.74
CA PRO A 167 9.97 -4.23 35.24
C PRO A 167 10.44 -5.08 34.05
N ASP A 168 10.16 -6.39 34.05
CA ASP A 168 10.56 -7.29 32.96
C ASP A 168 9.75 -7.05 31.67
N GLY A 169 8.45 -6.74 31.81
CA GLY A 169 7.58 -6.41 30.68
C GLY A 169 8.00 -5.12 29.98
N HIS A 170 8.24 -4.07 30.78
CA HIS A 170 8.75 -2.79 30.30
C HIS A 170 10.09 -2.94 29.57
N ALA A 171 11.05 -3.65 30.19
CA ALA A 171 12.37 -3.81 29.61
C ALA A 171 12.36 -4.69 28.35
N ALA A 172 11.49 -5.72 28.29
CA ALA A 172 11.32 -6.53 27.09
C ALA A 172 10.71 -5.72 25.94
N GLU A 173 9.69 -4.90 26.21
CA GLU A 173 9.05 -4.05 25.22
C GLU A 173 9.99 -2.97 24.67
N ALA A 174 10.68 -2.24 25.55
CA ALA A 174 11.65 -1.22 25.16
C ALA A 174 12.79 -1.79 24.30
N ARG A 175 13.24 -3.03 24.58
CA ARG A 175 14.27 -3.72 23.78
C ARG A 175 13.78 -4.16 22.40
N ARG A 176 12.51 -4.59 22.30
CA ARG A 176 11.92 -5.02 21.02
C ARG A 176 11.84 -3.87 20.03
N ASN A 177 11.32 -2.71 20.45
CA ASN A 177 11.17 -1.57 19.55
C ASN A 177 11.13 -0.22 20.28
N LEU A 178 12.26 0.28 20.78
CA LEU A 178 12.32 1.61 21.41
C LEU A 178 11.77 2.74 20.51
N ALA A 179 11.94 2.61 19.20
CA ALA A 179 11.52 3.62 18.24
C ALA A 179 9.99 3.73 18.11
N SER A 180 9.20 2.73 18.51
CA SER A 180 7.73 2.83 18.53
C SER A 180 7.26 3.81 19.59
N CYS A 181 7.86 3.81 20.78
CA CYS A 181 7.51 4.77 21.84
C CYS A 181 7.85 6.20 21.41
N GLN A 182 8.95 6.36 20.69
CA GLN A 182 9.45 7.64 20.19
C GLN A 182 8.70 8.18 18.98
N SER A 183 7.73 7.44 18.41
CA SER A 183 6.79 8.12 17.52
C SER A 183 6.07 9.18 18.34
N CYS A 184 5.51 8.83 19.51
CA CYS A 184 4.77 9.78 20.35
C CYS A 184 5.65 10.63 21.28
N HIS A 185 6.77 10.07 21.76
CA HIS A 185 7.73 10.75 22.65
C HIS A 185 9.06 10.97 21.93
N PRO A 186 9.13 11.89 20.95
CA PRO A 186 10.25 11.98 20.02
C PRO A 186 11.60 12.24 20.69
N GLU A 187 11.60 12.99 21.79
CA GLU A 187 12.81 13.30 22.55
C GLU A 187 13.15 12.24 23.60
N GLY A 188 12.26 11.27 23.83
CA GLY A 188 12.40 10.27 24.89
C GLY A 188 12.30 10.87 26.30
N ASP A 189 11.65 12.04 26.42
CA ASP A 189 11.38 12.78 27.66
C ASP A 189 10.85 11.87 28.78
N VAL A 190 9.93 10.97 28.46
CA VAL A 190 9.37 9.98 29.39
C VAL A 190 10.36 8.89 29.81
N CYS A 191 11.29 8.51 28.92
CA CYS A 191 12.32 7.53 29.23
C CYS A 191 13.36 8.15 30.17
N LEU A 192 13.73 9.40 29.90
CA LEU A 192 14.80 10.12 30.61
C LEU A 192 14.45 10.47 32.05
N THR A 193 13.16 10.45 32.42
CA THR A 193 12.74 10.60 33.83
C THR A 193 13.41 9.55 34.74
N CYS A 194 13.62 8.34 34.22
CA CYS A 194 14.25 7.24 34.95
C CYS A 194 15.61 6.84 34.36
N HIS A 195 15.70 6.80 33.03
CA HIS A 195 16.86 6.33 32.27
C HIS A 195 17.77 7.47 31.80
N SER A 196 18.30 8.26 32.73
CA SER A 196 19.21 9.36 32.40
C SER A 196 20.34 9.48 33.41
N ALA A 197 21.55 9.66 32.92
CA ALA A 197 22.71 9.98 33.74
C ALA A 197 22.73 11.46 34.19
N ARG A 198 21.98 12.34 33.50
CA ARG A 198 22.04 13.80 33.67
C ARG A 198 20.77 14.42 34.29
N THR A 199 19.60 13.91 33.92
CA THR A 199 18.29 14.57 34.09
C THR A 199 17.23 13.72 34.79
N GLY A 200 17.55 12.47 35.16
CA GLY A 200 16.58 11.51 35.68
C GLY A 200 16.68 11.29 37.20
N ASN A 201 15.54 10.97 37.81
CA ASN A 201 15.41 10.77 39.27
C ASN A 201 15.99 9.43 39.74
N LEU A 202 15.94 8.39 38.88
CA LEU A 202 16.36 7.03 39.23
C LEU A 202 17.75 6.63 38.70
N ARG A 203 18.34 7.45 37.82
CA ARG A 203 19.67 7.22 37.23
C ARG A 203 19.91 5.81 36.70
N VAL A 204 18.87 5.17 36.17
CA VAL A 204 18.98 3.82 35.61
C VAL A 204 19.76 3.91 34.30
N ASN A 205 20.78 3.07 34.14
CA ASN A 205 21.56 3.07 32.91
C ASN A 205 20.64 2.72 31.71
N PRO A 206 20.51 3.60 30.69
CA PRO A 206 19.71 3.32 29.50
C PRO A 206 20.31 2.21 28.62
N HIS A 207 21.57 1.84 28.84
CA HIS A 207 22.29 0.87 28.05
C HIS A 207 22.28 -0.52 28.70
N PRO A 208 22.03 -1.61 27.94
CA PRO A 208 22.31 -2.97 28.42
C PRO A 208 23.81 -3.17 28.66
N LYS A 209 24.17 -4.18 29.45
CA LYS A 209 25.56 -4.50 29.83
C LYS A 209 26.50 -4.63 28.62
N ASP A 210 26.01 -5.18 27.51
CA ASP A 210 26.79 -5.41 26.28
C ASP A 210 26.49 -4.40 25.16
N PHE A 211 26.06 -3.18 25.53
CA PHE A 211 25.73 -2.15 24.56
C PHE A 211 26.94 -1.75 23.72
N LYS A 212 26.83 -1.90 22.40
CA LYS A 212 27.87 -1.51 21.45
C LYS A 212 27.76 -0.02 21.13
N ALA A 213 28.59 0.81 21.76
CA ALA A 213 28.57 2.27 21.62
C ALA A 213 28.66 2.75 20.15
N ASN A 214 29.39 2.03 19.31
CA ASN A 214 29.49 2.34 17.87
C ASN A 214 28.18 2.16 17.09
N ARG A 215 27.16 1.52 17.66
CA ARG A 215 25.84 1.30 17.05
C ARG A 215 24.77 2.24 17.55
N ILE A 216 25.12 3.25 18.33
CA ILE A 216 24.18 4.23 18.88
C ILE A 216 23.29 4.86 17.80
N ARG A 217 23.83 5.12 16.60
CA ARG A 217 23.07 5.65 15.46
C ARG A 217 22.01 4.73 14.88
N SER A 218 22.13 3.44 15.10
CA SER A 218 21.17 2.43 14.63
C SER A 218 19.98 2.22 15.58
N LYS A 219 20.01 2.85 16.77
CA LYS A 219 18.98 2.72 17.79
C LYS A 219 18.23 4.04 17.90
N SER A 220 16.90 3.97 18.04
CA SER A 220 16.04 5.15 18.24
C SER A 220 16.02 6.18 17.08
N ASN A 221 16.70 5.91 15.97
CA ASN A 221 17.00 6.92 14.93
C ASN A 221 17.69 8.18 15.52
N ASN A 222 18.56 7.99 16.53
CA ASN A 222 19.33 9.03 17.23
C ASN A 222 18.57 10.05 18.10
N ARG A 223 17.24 10.04 18.12
CA ARG A 223 16.49 11.18 18.70
C ARG A 223 16.74 11.37 20.19
N SER A 224 16.63 10.31 21.00
CA SER A 224 16.92 10.40 22.44
C SER A 224 18.41 10.33 22.77
N CYS A 225 19.22 9.75 21.89
CA CYS A 225 20.66 9.57 22.11
C CYS A 225 21.38 10.92 22.16
N ARG A 226 20.95 11.87 21.32
CA ARG A 226 21.52 13.23 21.21
C ARG A 226 21.36 14.08 22.47
N VAL A 227 20.47 13.69 23.38
CA VAL A 227 20.25 14.43 24.63
C VAL A 227 21.45 14.32 25.57
N CYS A 228 22.18 13.21 25.51
CA CYS A 228 23.34 12.94 26.38
C CYS A 228 24.66 12.75 25.62
N HIS A 229 24.60 12.43 24.32
CA HIS A 229 25.75 12.15 23.49
C HIS A 229 25.85 13.15 22.35
N ASP A 230 26.95 13.88 22.33
CA ASP A 230 27.32 14.76 21.22
C ASP A 230 27.87 13.89 20.08
N PHE A 231 27.39 14.09 18.85
CA PHE A 231 27.67 13.26 17.67
C PHE A 231 28.18 14.04 16.48
#